data_AF-A0A6A7L074-F1
#
_entry.id   AF-A0A6A7L074-F1
#
_cell.length_a   1.000
_cell.length_b   1.000
_cell.length_c   1.000
_cell.angle_alpha   90.00
_cell.angle_beta   90.00
_cell.angle_gamma   90.00
#
_symmetry.space_group_name_H-M   'P 1'
#
loop_
_entity.id
_entity.type
_entity.pdbx_description
1 polymer ?
#
loop_
_entity_poly.entity_id
_entity_poly.type
_entity_poly.pdbx_seq_one_letter_code
_entity_poly.pdbx_strand_id
1 'polypeptide(L)'
;MFAHETLDATPDTSILASLTDGPTPAPGEEVERLGDAIAELSARIQAATYELLVLIRQFDAQAGWNAGFTSCAHWLSWRTGLDLGAAREKVRVARALATLPVVSAAMQRGELSYSKVRALSRVATPESETR
;
A
#
# COMPACT_ATOMS: atom_id res chain seq x y z
N MET A 1 28.78 1.25 11.35
CA MET A 1 29.07 0.52 10.10
C MET A 1 27.84 -0.29 9.77
N PHE A 2 26.98 0.14 8.84
CA PHE A 2 26.19 -0.73 7.94
C PHE A 2 25.63 0.12 6.80
N ALA A 3 25.77 -0.43 5.59
CA ALA A 3 25.56 0.23 4.32
C ALA A 3 24.10 0.59 4.09
N HIS A 4 23.87 1.81 3.66
CA HIS A 4 22.67 2.19 2.93
C HIS A 4 22.81 1.56 1.54
N GLU A 5 22.48 0.27 1.43
CA GLU A 5 22.36 -0.39 0.14
C GLU A 5 21.14 0.23 -0.56
N THR A 6 21.43 1.20 -1.42
CA THR A 6 20.43 1.87 -2.25
C THR A 6 19.77 0.79 -3.10
N LEU A 7 18.51 0.46 -2.78
CA LEU A 7 17.65 -0.26 -3.69
C LEU A 7 17.59 0.59 -4.96
N ASP A 8 18.25 0.13 -6.02
CA ASP A 8 18.22 0.77 -7.33
C ASP A 8 16.85 0.47 -7.96
N ALA A 9 15.82 1.10 -7.40
CA ALA A 9 14.47 1.07 -7.93
C ALA A 9 14.45 2.04 -9.12
N THR A 10 14.93 1.58 -10.28
CA THR A 10 14.66 2.27 -11.53
C THR A 10 13.14 2.45 -11.63
N PRO A 11 12.60 3.68 -11.69
CA PRO A 11 11.18 3.87 -11.87
C PRO A 11 10.80 3.19 -13.18
N ASP A 12 9.74 2.37 -13.14
CA ASP A 12 9.19 1.74 -14.34
C ASP A 12 8.69 2.86 -15.27
N THR A 13 9.58 3.29 -16.15
CA THR A 13 9.40 4.45 -17.04
C THR A 13 8.49 4.07 -18.21
N SER A 14 8.11 2.79 -18.30
CA SER A 14 7.18 2.23 -19.29
C SER A 14 5.83 2.97 -19.31
N ILE A 15 5.34 3.42 -18.15
CA ILE A 15 4.09 4.20 -18.07
C ILE A 15 4.22 5.55 -18.77
N LEU A 16 5.35 6.24 -18.59
CA LEU A 16 5.59 7.55 -19.23
C LEU A 16 5.89 7.39 -20.73
N ALA A 17 6.56 6.31 -21.13
CA ALA A 17 6.85 6.01 -22.53
C ALA A 17 5.60 5.63 -23.33
N SER A 18 4.69 4.86 -22.71
CA SER A 18 3.37 4.53 -23.26
C SER A 18 2.50 5.76 -23.52
N LEU A 19 2.77 6.88 -22.84
CA LEU A 19 2.02 8.12 -23.06
C LEU A 19 2.44 8.87 -24.33
N THR A 20 3.52 8.46 -25.00
CA THR A 20 4.11 9.25 -26.09
C THR A 20 4.15 8.57 -27.46
N ASP A 21 3.74 7.29 -27.57
CA ASP A 21 3.89 6.53 -28.81
C ASP A 21 2.55 6.38 -29.55
N GLY A 22 2.19 7.39 -30.35
CA GLY A 22 0.97 7.43 -31.14
C GLY A 22 0.70 8.81 -31.79
N PRO A 23 -0.21 8.90 -32.79
CA PRO A 23 -0.64 10.20 -33.31
C PRO A 23 -1.19 11.07 -32.17
N THR A 24 -0.86 12.37 -32.16
CA THR A 24 -1.28 13.29 -31.10
C THR A 24 -2.81 13.25 -30.93
N PRO A 25 -3.32 12.79 -29.77
CA PRO A 25 -4.76 12.72 -29.52
C PRO A 25 -5.38 14.12 -29.46
N ALA A 26 -6.68 14.21 -29.68
CA ALA A 26 -7.38 15.47 -29.46
C ALA A 26 -7.25 15.88 -27.98
N PRO A 27 -7.26 17.18 -27.64
CA PRO A 27 -7.04 17.64 -26.25
C PRO A 27 -7.98 17.00 -25.20
N GLY A 28 -9.22 16.65 -25.58
CA GLY A 28 -10.14 15.93 -24.71
C GLY A 28 -9.75 14.46 -24.46
N GLU A 29 -9.32 13.77 -25.52
CA GLU A 29 -8.86 12.36 -25.46
C GLU A 29 -7.59 12.24 -24.62
N GLU A 30 -6.69 13.24 -24.67
CA GLU A 30 -5.49 13.26 -23.85
C GLU A 30 -5.80 13.36 -22.35
N VAL A 31 -6.76 14.23 -21.97
CA VAL A 31 -7.17 14.41 -20.58
C VAL A 31 -7.84 13.14 -20.04
N GLU A 32 -8.69 12.49 -20.83
CA GLU A 32 -9.32 11.21 -20.47
C GLU A 32 -8.27 10.12 -20.25
N ARG A 33 -7.31 10.00 -21.17
CA ARG A 33 -6.20 9.06 -21.06
C ARG A 33 -5.34 9.27 -19.82
N LEU A 34 -5.06 10.54 -19.45
CA LEU A 34 -4.38 10.86 -18.20
C LEU A 34 -5.21 10.44 -16.98
N GLY A 35 -6.53 10.65 -17.03
CA GLY A 35 -7.46 10.19 -15.99
C GLY A 35 -7.40 8.68 -15.78
N ASP A 36 -7.44 7.92 -16.87
CA ASP A 36 -7.34 6.45 -16.84
C ASP A 36 -5.97 5.99 -16.30
N ALA A 37 -4.88 6.62 -16.75
CA ALA A 37 -3.54 6.31 -16.26
C ALA A 37 -3.38 6.60 -14.75
N ILE A 38 -3.97 7.69 -14.25
CA ILE A 38 -4.00 8.02 -12.81
C ILE A 38 -4.79 6.95 -12.05
N ALA A 39 -5.95 6.54 -12.55
CA ALA A 39 -6.79 5.54 -11.91
C ALA A 39 -6.08 4.18 -11.83
N GLU A 40 -5.46 3.75 -12.92
CA GLU A 40 -4.71 2.49 -13.00
C GLU A 40 -3.49 2.49 -12.07
N LEU A 41 -2.68 3.55 -12.12
CA LEU A 41 -1.52 3.68 -11.23
C LEU A 41 -1.94 3.72 -9.76
N SER A 42 -3.02 4.43 -9.45
CA SER A 42 -3.58 4.47 -8.09
C SER A 42 -3.96 3.06 -7.61
N ALA A 43 -4.67 2.27 -8.43
CA ALA A 43 -5.05 0.90 -8.10
C ALA A 43 -3.82 0.00 -7.84
N ARG A 44 -2.79 0.09 -8.70
CA ARG A 44 -1.52 -0.63 -8.50
C ARG A 44 -0.80 -0.23 -7.22
N ILE A 45 -0.78 1.07 -6.88
CA ILE A 45 -0.24 1.55 -5.59
C ILE A 45 -1.03 0.98 -4.41
N GLN A 46 -2.36 0.87 -4.50
CA GLN A 46 -3.16 0.28 -3.42
C GLN A 46 -2.88 -1.22 -3.26
N ALA A 47 -2.76 -1.97 -4.37
CA ALA A 47 -2.39 -3.38 -4.34
C ALA A 47 -1.00 -3.60 -3.74
N ALA A 48 0.00 -2.82 -4.15
CA ALA A 48 1.34 -2.85 -3.54
C ALA A 48 1.31 -2.46 -2.05
N THR A 49 0.44 -1.51 -1.68
CA THR A 49 0.24 -1.16 -0.27
C THR A 49 -0.36 -2.33 0.53
N TYR A 50 -1.26 -3.13 -0.07
CA TYR A 50 -1.79 -4.33 0.55
C TYR A 50 -0.67 -5.37 0.78
N GLU A 51 0.18 -5.62 -0.22
CA GLU A 51 1.33 -6.52 -0.08
C GLU A 51 2.25 -6.09 1.07
N LEU A 52 2.55 -4.79 1.16
CA LEU A 52 3.30 -4.22 2.30
C LEU A 52 2.62 -4.52 3.65
N LEU A 53 1.30 -4.37 3.76
CA LEU A 53 0.58 -4.66 5.00
C LEU A 53 0.64 -6.15 5.35
N VAL A 54 0.56 -7.04 4.36
CA VAL A 54 0.73 -8.48 4.57
C VAL A 54 2.13 -8.80 5.10
N LEU A 55 3.18 -8.19 4.54
CA LEU A 55 4.55 -8.35 5.02
C LEU A 55 4.73 -7.82 6.45
N ILE A 56 4.19 -6.63 6.74
CA ILE A 56 4.21 -6.04 8.09
C ILE A 56 3.55 -6.99 9.10
N ARG A 57 2.39 -7.57 8.78
CA ARG A 57 1.69 -8.52 9.65
C ARG A 57 2.55 -9.76 9.91
N GLN A 58 3.15 -10.35 8.88
CA GLN A 58 3.97 -11.55 9.02
C GLN A 58 5.21 -11.27 9.88
N PHE A 59 5.88 -10.15 9.64
CA PHE A 59 7.04 -9.72 10.41
C PHE A 59 6.69 -9.44 11.87
N ASP A 60 5.56 -8.77 12.13
CA ASP A 60 5.05 -8.49 13.46
C ASP A 60 4.70 -9.77 14.23
N ALA A 61 4.04 -10.73 13.57
CA ALA A 61 3.66 -12.01 14.16
C ALA A 61 4.87 -12.88 14.56
N GLN A 62 5.98 -12.76 13.84
CA GLN A 62 7.25 -13.42 14.17
C GLN A 62 8.10 -12.63 15.17
N ALA A 63 7.59 -11.51 15.69
CA ALA A 63 8.33 -10.58 16.55
C ALA A 63 9.70 -10.17 15.97
N GLY A 64 9.81 -10.03 14.63
CA GLY A 64 11.08 -9.73 13.96
C GLY A 64 11.72 -8.40 14.38
N TRP A 65 10.92 -7.50 14.95
CA TRP A 65 11.35 -6.24 15.53
C TRP A 65 12.04 -6.38 16.90
N ASN A 66 11.89 -7.51 17.58
CA ASN A 66 12.38 -7.71 18.95
C ASN A 66 13.92 -7.86 19.03
N ALA A 67 14.63 -7.74 17.91
CA ALA A 67 16.08 -7.59 17.86
C ALA A 67 16.52 -6.14 18.16
N GLY A 68 16.02 -5.55 19.25
CA GLY A 68 16.45 -4.23 19.74
C GLY A 68 15.46 -3.08 19.57
N PHE A 69 14.24 -3.32 19.06
CA PHE A 69 13.17 -2.32 19.05
C PHE A 69 12.07 -2.66 20.06
N THR A 70 11.38 -1.64 20.55
CA THR A 70 10.32 -1.78 21.56
C THR A 70 8.98 -2.23 20.97
N SER A 71 8.76 -2.07 19.66
CA SER A 71 7.60 -2.59 18.94
C SER A 71 7.81 -2.60 17.43
N CYS A 72 6.96 -3.34 16.70
CA CYS A 72 6.96 -3.35 15.23
C CYS A 72 6.84 -1.95 14.63
N ALA A 73 6.06 -1.05 15.26
CA ALA A 73 5.90 0.31 14.76
C ALA A 73 7.18 1.15 14.91
N HIS A 74 7.97 0.96 15.97
CA HIS A 74 9.26 1.63 16.13
C HIS A 74 10.28 1.12 15.10
N TRP A 75 10.32 -0.21 14.89
CA TRP A 75 11.15 -0.79 13.84
C TRP A 75 10.76 -0.25 12.46
N LEU A 76 9.46 -0.21 12.15
CA LEU A 76 8.96 0.27 10.86
C LEU A 76 9.28 1.75 10.64
N SER A 77 9.09 2.59 11.66
CA SER A 77 9.43 4.02 11.62
C SER A 77 10.92 4.21 11.32
N TRP A 78 11.80 3.50 12.03
CA TRP A 78 13.25 3.54 11.81
C TRP A 78 13.64 3.01 10.42
N ARG A 79 13.05 1.90 9.98
CA ARG A 79 13.46 1.20 8.75
C ARG A 79 12.97 1.88 7.47
N THR A 80 11.81 2.53 7.52
CA THR A 80 11.11 3.05 6.32
C THR A 80 10.98 4.58 6.30
N GLY A 81 11.39 5.27 7.37
CA GLY A 81 11.29 6.73 7.47
C GLY A 81 9.87 7.26 7.73
N LEU A 82 8.89 6.39 7.99
CA LEU A 82 7.55 6.80 8.40
C LEU A 82 7.60 7.45 9.79
N ASP A 83 6.75 8.45 10.00
CA ASP A 83 6.49 8.92 11.37
C ASP A 83 5.88 7.77 12.20
N LEU A 84 6.13 7.82 13.52
CA LEU A 84 5.71 6.75 14.41
C LEU A 84 4.19 6.56 14.46
N GLY A 85 3.40 7.62 14.26
CA GLY A 85 1.95 7.55 14.18
C GLY A 85 1.47 6.81 12.94
N ALA A 86 2.00 7.14 11.76
CA ALA A 86 1.72 6.41 10.53
C ALA A 86 2.16 4.95 10.61
N ALA A 87 3.33 4.67 11.20
CA ALA A 87 3.81 3.32 11.41
C ALA A 87 2.87 2.49 12.30
N ARG A 88 2.41 3.07 13.43
CA ARG A 88 1.40 2.43 14.31
C ARG A 88 0.12 2.10 13.56
N GLU A 89 -0.36 3.03 12.74
CA GLU A 89 -1.58 2.83 11.98
C GLU A 89 -1.43 1.73 10.93
N LYS A 90 -0.29 1.65 10.24
CA LYS A 90 0.02 0.55 9.31
C LYS A 90 0.01 -0.80 10.01
N VAL A 91 0.66 -0.92 11.17
CA VAL A 91 0.66 -2.16 11.97
C VAL A 91 -0.76 -2.53 12.42
N ARG A 92 -1.56 -1.56 12.88
CA ARG A 92 -2.96 -1.80 13.28
C ARG A 92 -3.79 -2.33 12.10
N VAL A 93 -3.73 -1.66 10.95
CA VAL A 93 -4.48 -2.06 9.74
C VAL A 93 -4.03 -3.44 9.26
N ALA A 94 -2.72 -3.70 9.25
CA ALA A 94 -2.16 -4.99 8.86
C ALA A 94 -2.71 -6.15 9.72
N ARG A 95 -2.82 -5.94 11.04
CA ARG A 95 -3.44 -6.91 11.96
C ARG A 95 -4.93 -7.09 11.68
N ALA A 96 -5.68 -5.99 11.52
CA ALA A 96 -7.13 -6.04 11.30
C ALA A 96 -7.54 -6.75 9.99
N LEU A 97 -6.75 -6.60 8.92
CA LEU A 97 -7.02 -7.28 7.65
C LEU A 97 -6.98 -8.82 7.75
N ALA A 98 -6.34 -9.38 8.78
CA ALA A 98 -6.36 -10.83 9.01
C ALA A 98 -7.76 -11.38 9.33
N THR A 99 -8.65 -10.52 9.84
CA THR A 99 -10.02 -10.89 10.25
C THR A 99 -11.10 -10.30 9.34
N LEU A 100 -10.71 -9.63 8.25
CA LEU A 100 -11.60 -8.92 7.34
C LEU A 100 -11.36 -9.39 5.89
N PRO A 101 -11.65 -10.66 5.55
CA PRO A 101 -11.32 -11.24 4.25
C PRO A 101 -11.93 -10.49 3.06
N VAL A 102 -13.14 -9.92 3.18
CA VAL A 102 -13.77 -9.17 2.08
C VAL A 102 -13.02 -7.86 1.82
N VAL A 103 -12.76 -7.09 2.87
CA VAL A 103 -11.99 -5.84 2.76
C VAL A 103 -10.55 -6.13 2.30
N SER A 104 -9.95 -7.21 2.81
CA SER A 104 -8.61 -7.67 2.42
C SER A 104 -8.53 -7.98 0.93
N ALA A 105 -9.49 -8.76 0.40
CA ALA A 105 -9.52 -9.13 -1.01
C ALA A 105 -9.77 -7.91 -1.92
N ALA A 106 -10.64 -6.98 -1.52
CA ALA A 106 -10.89 -5.76 -2.28
C ALA A 106 -9.65 -4.83 -2.32
N MET A 107 -8.92 -4.71 -1.20
CA MET A 107 -7.67 -3.94 -1.17
C MET A 107 -6.58 -4.61 -2.03
N GLN A 108 -6.49 -5.94 -1.98
CA GLN A 108 -5.55 -6.71 -2.80
C GLN A 108 -5.74 -6.45 -4.31
N ARG A 109 -6.99 -6.30 -4.76
CA ARG A 109 -7.32 -5.97 -6.15
C ARG A 109 -7.18 -4.48 -6.48
N GLY A 110 -6.80 -3.64 -5.52
CA GLY A 110 -6.69 -2.19 -5.69
C GLY A 110 -8.04 -1.44 -5.70
N GLU A 111 -9.15 -2.10 -5.38
CA GLU A 111 -10.51 -1.52 -5.40
C GLU A 111 -10.78 -0.62 -4.19
N LEU A 112 -10.07 -0.88 -3.08
CA LEU A 112 -10.13 -0.05 -1.87
C LEU A 112 -8.79 0.63 -1.63
N SER A 113 -8.85 1.94 -1.37
CA SER A 113 -7.68 2.69 -0.93
C SER A 113 -7.32 2.39 0.52
N TYR A 114 -6.04 2.53 0.86
CA TYR A 114 -5.56 2.40 2.23
C TYR A 114 -6.35 3.28 3.20
N SER A 115 -6.72 4.50 2.81
CA SER A 115 -7.54 5.39 3.64
C SER A 115 -8.93 4.82 3.94
N LYS A 116 -9.60 4.20 2.95
CA LYS A 116 -10.90 3.53 3.16
C LYS A 116 -10.74 2.32 4.08
N VAL A 117 -9.77 1.45 3.80
CA VAL A 117 -9.48 0.26 4.62
C VAL A 117 -9.12 0.64 6.06
N ARG A 118 -8.34 1.70 6.24
CA ARG A 118 -7.96 2.23 7.54
C ARG A 118 -9.17 2.69 8.36
N ALA A 119 -10.18 3.28 7.72
CA ALA A 119 -11.44 3.66 8.36
C ALA A 119 -12.30 2.41 8.65
N LEU A 120 -12.50 1.54 7.67
CA LEU A 120 -13.31 0.31 7.79
C LEU A 120 -12.77 -0.61 8.89
N SER A 121 -11.46 -0.80 8.97
CA SER A 121 -10.81 -1.63 9.99
C SER A 121 -10.99 -1.16 11.44
N ARG A 122 -11.66 -0.03 11.69
CA ARG A 122 -12.04 0.43 13.03
C ARG A 122 -13.44 -0.02 13.45
N VAL A 123 -14.30 -0.35 12.48
CA VAL A 123 -15.74 -0.56 12.70
C VAL A 123 -16.25 -1.87 12.11
N ALA A 124 -15.60 -2.37 11.06
CA ALA A 124 -15.97 -3.62 10.42
C ALA A 124 -15.55 -4.81 11.29
N THR A 125 -16.48 -5.74 11.45
CA THR A 125 -16.29 -7.09 11.99
C THR A 125 -16.49 -8.12 10.86
N PRO A 126 -16.01 -9.36 11.03
CA PRO A 126 -16.21 -10.43 10.03
C PRO A 126 -17.68 -10.61 9.59
N GLU A 127 -18.63 -10.40 10.50
CA GLU A 127 -20.06 -10.57 10.25
C GLU A 127 -20.69 -9.38 9.51
N SER A 128 -20.10 -8.19 9.66
CA SER A 128 -20.66 -6.96 9.10
C SER A 128 -20.19 -6.66 7.68
N GLU A 129 -19.03 -7.19 7.26
CA GLU A 129 -18.42 -6.87 5.97
C GLU A 129 -19.00 -7.65 4.78
N THR A 130 -19.84 -8.65 5.05
CA THR A 130 -20.54 -9.44 4.03
C THR A 130 -21.98 -8.98 3.76
N ARG A 131 -22.46 -7.95 4.49
CA ARG A 131 -23.82 -7.41 4.38
C ARG A 131 -23.83 -6.16 3.51
#